data_AF-A0A9P7X2F2-F1
#
_entry.id   AF-A0A9P7X2F2-F1
#
_cell.length_a   1.000
_cell.length_b   1.000
_cell.length_c   1.000
_cell.angle_alpha   90.00
_cell.angle_beta   90.00
_cell.angle_gamma   90.00
#
_symmetry.space_group_name_H-M   'P 1'
#
loop_
_entity.id
_entity.type
_entity.pdbx_description
1 polymer ?
#
loop_
_entity_poly.entity_id
_entity_poly.type
_entity_poly.pdbx_seq_one_letter_code
_entity_poly.pdbx_strand_id
1 'polypeptide(L)'
;MPNNTHSFQGSPPDLPALIHNVPRMPEADPYGVNHHLGPVSQSLDPPLQPPSDVPAIPGELQEEKRLYLQGLDQLAKIVPPLVAILLLKSVGIFSTQRLDHVLKEGNEEEWIRFRDAIMGRVNNMNVVGSLIITSAAVFLSTAAPNPTLANWGSHTSFIAFGCTIFMAMLSVLAGCLISYIFTDLRATDLRRDNRRRSFKIAFVVTFLFLHTIFLDAALVSILIAIFGAVWGGSSKIAKAGAILTAVLSFLLIACWAVFGTILFSPEPRPEDRRPLIGEINSRNAMV
;
A
#
# COMPACT_ATOMS: atom_id res chain seq x y z
N MET A 1 -26.28 -47.88 16.97
CA MET A 1 -25.14 -47.90 16.02
C MET A 1 -23.87 -47.86 16.85
N PRO A 2 -22.97 -48.85 16.73
CA PRO A 2 -21.81 -48.96 17.62
C PRO A 2 -20.69 -48.00 17.20
N ASN A 3 -20.05 -47.43 18.21
CA ASN A 3 -19.04 -46.38 18.14
C ASN A 3 -17.65 -47.05 18.10
N ASN A 4 -17.04 -47.15 16.92
CA ASN A 4 -15.71 -47.72 16.74
C ASN A 4 -14.64 -46.62 16.87
N THR A 5 -14.13 -46.43 18.08
CA THR A 5 -12.92 -45.63 18.33
C THR A 5 -11.68 -46.51 18.15
N HIS A 6 -11.10 -46.50 16.94
CA HIS A 6 -9.77 -47.03 16.71
C HIS A 6 -8.71 -45.99 17.13
N SER A 7 -8.07 -46.22 18.26
CA SER A 7 -6.88 -45.50 18.71
C SER A 7 -5.67 -45.93 17.86
N PHE A 8 -5.24 -45.06 16.95
CA PHE A 8 -3.98 -45.22 16.20
C PHE A 8 -2.82 -44.79 17.10
N GLN A 9 -2.12 -45.78 17.68
CA GLN A 9 -0.89 -45.57 18.45
C GLN A 9 0.29 -45.82 17.50
N GLY A 10 0.61 -44.82 16.68
CA GLY A 10 1.78 -44.84 15.80
C GLY A 10 3.01 -44.33 16.54
N SER A 11 3.97 -45.21 16.82
CA SER A 11 5.30 -44.82 17.29
C SER A 11 5.99 -43.93 16.23
N PRO A 12 6.65 -42.83 16.61
CA PRO A 12 7.38 -42.00 15.68
C PRO A 12 8.56 -42.78 15.09
N PRO A 13 8.82 -42.66 13.77
CA PRO A 13 9.99 -43.29 13.14
C PRO A 13 11.27 -42.60 13.60
N ASP A 14 12.25 -43.40 14.01
CA ASP A 14 13.60 -42.97 14.35
C ASP A 14 14.27 -42.27 13.15
N LEU A 15 14.42 -40.96 13.24
CA LEU A 15 15.15 -40.15 12.28
C LEU A 15 16.66 -40.33 12.50
N PRO A 16 17.44 -40.78 11.50
CA PRO A 16 18.88 -40.89 11.63
C PRO A 16 19.51 -39.50 11.76
N ALA A 17 20.33 -39.36 12.80
CA ALA A 17 21.15 -38.18 13.08
C ALA A 17 22.17 -37.96 11.95
N LEU A 18 21.77 -37.22 10.91
CA LEU A 18 22.65 -36.77 9.83
C LEU A 18 22.96 -35.28 10.03
N ILE A 19 23.69 -34.97 11.10
CA ILE A 19 24.30 -33.65 11.32
C ILE A 19 25.82 -33.87 11.33
N HIS A 20 26.45 -33.76 10.16
CA HIS A 20 27.83 -33.30 10.09
C HIS A 20 28.19 -32.88 8.66
N ASN A 21 28.80 -31.71 8.56
CA ASN A 21 29.46 -31.13 7.39
C ASN A 21 28.58 -30.30 6.45
N VAL A 22 28.10 -29.17 6.97
CA VAL A 22 27.89 -27.97 6.14
C VAL A 22 29.24 -27.23 6.08
N PRO A 23 29.87 -27.08 4.92
CA PRO A 23 31.07 -26.26 4.77
C PRO A 23 30.75 -24.82 5.17
N ARG A 24 31.51 -24.26 6.13
CA ARG A 24 31.48 -22.82 6.41
C ARG A 24 31.91 -22.10 5.14
N MET A 25 30.98 -21.41 4.49
CA MET A 25 31.34 -20.45 3.45
C MET A 25 32.12 -19.30 4.07
N PRO A 26 33.15 -18.79 3.39
CA PRO A 26 33.90 -17.63 3.83
C PRO A 26 32.97 -16.43 3.95
N GLU A 27 33.07 -15.78 5.11
CA GLU A 27 32.40 -14.55 5.47
C GLU A 27 32.79 -13.46 4.45
N ALA A 28 31.86 -13.14 3.55
CA ALA A 28 32.03 -12.07 2.60
C ALA A 28 31.85 -10.75 3.36
N ASP A 29 32.96 -10.05 3.60
CA ASP A 29 33.01 -8.69 4.12
C ASP A 29 32.14 -7.76 3.25
N PRO A 30 30.97 -7.27 3.72
CA PRO A 30 30.12 -6.40 2.91
C PRO A 30 30.61 -4.94 2.89
N TYR A 31 31.67 -4.61 3.63
CA TYR A 31 32.05 -3.22 3.93
C TYR A 31 33.56 -2.95 3.79
N GLY A 32 34.24 -3.64 2.87
CA GLY A 32 35.60 -3.28 2.44
C GLY A 32 35.65 -2.01 1.59
N VAL A 33 35.08 -0.90 2.07
CA VAL A 33 35.19 0.41 1.44
C VAL A 33 36.40 1.12 2.03
N ASN A 34 37.51 1.06 1.29
CA ASN A 34 38.70 1.85 1.55
C ASN A 34 38.37 3.36 1.43
N HIS A 35 38.10 4.01 2.57
CA HIS A 35 38.03 5.47 2.65
C HIS A 35 39.43 6.08 2.62
N HIS A 36 40.01 6.18 1.42
CA HIS A 36 41.09 7.12 1.12
C HIS A 36 40.56 8.17 0.14
N LEU A 37 39.68 9.05 0.65
CA LEU A 37 39.30 10.29 -0.02
C LEU A 37 40.15 11.40 0.59
N GLY A 38 41.16 11.83 -0.16
CA GLY A 38 41.85 13.09 0.10
C GLY A 38 40.90 14.28 -0.06
N PRO A 39 41.27 15.45 0.47
CA PRO A 39 40.47 16.66 0.34
C PRO A 39 40.39 17.08 -1.13
N VAL A 40 39.26 16.77 -1.77
CA VAL A 40 38.89 17.33 -3.07
C VAL A 40 38.42 18.76 -2.81
N SER A 41 39.34 19.70 -2.99
CA SER A 41 39.02 21.12 -3.14
C SER A 41 38.06 21.27 -4.32
N GLN A 42 36.76 21.38 -4.05
CA GLN A 42 35.76 21.73 -5.04
C GLN A 42 36.04 23.15 -5.53
N SER A 43 36.73 23.25 -6.67
CA SER A 43 36.67 24.40 -7.56
C SER A 43 35.20 24.71 -7.81
N LEU A 44 34.76 25.86 -7.30
CA LEU A 44 33.42 26.38 -7.52
C LEU A 44 33.36 26.87 -8.98
N ASP A 45 33.21 25.94 -9.91
CA ASP A 45 33.00 26.30 -11.31
C ASP A 45 31.69 27.09 -11.40
N PRO A 46 31.68 28.24 -12.10
CA PRO A 46 30.50 29.07 -12.25
C PRO A 46 29.36 28.23 -12.86
N PRO A 47 28.10 28.44 -12.43
CA PRO A 47 26.98 27.64 -12.89
C PRO A 47 26.94 27.64 -14.42
N LEU A 48 27.16 26.45 -14.99
CA LEU A 48 27.08 26.20 -16.42
C LEU A 48 25.76 26.78 -16.92
N GLN A 49 25.87 27.86 -17.71
CA GLN A 49 24.73 28.40 -18.42
C GLN A 49 24.12 27.27 -19.25
N PRO A 50 22.80 27.04 -19.15
CA PRO A 50 22.16 25.99 -19.92
C PRO A 50 22.50 26.22 -21.39
N PRO A 51 22.92 25.16 -22.11
CA PRO A 51 23.33 25.28 -23.51
C PRO A 51 22.23 25.99 -24.29
N SER A 52 22.58 27.09 -24.96
CA SER A 52 21.67 27.98 -25.70
C SER A 52 20.91 27.28 -26.84
N ASP A 53 21.29 26.05 -27.16
CA ASP A 53 20.81 25.32 -28.34
C ASP A 53 19.86 24.17 -27.99
N VAL A 54 19.23 24.18 -26.80
CA VAL A 54 18.16 23.20 -26.52
C VAL A 54 16.96 23.56 -27.41
N PRO A 55 16.59 22.72 -28.39
CA PRO A 55 15.50 23.02 -29.31
C PRO A 55 14.21 23.18 -28.50
N ALA A 56 13.52 24.30 -28.74
CA ALA A 56 12.26 24.61 -28.10
C ALA A 56 11.32 23.41 -28.23
N ILE A 57 10.88 22.88 -27.08
CA ILE A 57 9.91 21.79 -27.03
C ILE A 57 8.67 22.27 -27.81
N PRO A 58 8.17 21.51 -28.80
CA PRO A 58 7.02 21.91 -29.59
C PRO A 58 5.84 22.26 -28.67
N GLY A 59 5.24 23.43 -28.87
CA GLY A 59 4.18 23.96 -28.00
C GLY A 59 3.01 22.99 -27.78
N GLU A 60 2.72 22.13 -28.77
CA GLU A 60 1.64 21.14 -28.68
C GLU A 60 1.85 20.11 -27.57
N LEU A 61 3.09 19.64 -27.34
CA LEU A 61 3.37 18.65 -26.30
C LEU A 61 3.22 19.26 -24.89
N GLN A 62 3.41 20.58 -24.79
CA GLN A 62 3.27 21.31 -23.54
C GLN A 62 1.80 21.57 -23.20
N GLU A 63 0.94 21.76 -24.21
CA GLU A 63 -0.51 21.85 -24.04
C GLU A 63 -1.14 20.51 -23.63
N GLU A 64 -0.75 19.40 -24.27
CA GLU A 64 -1.27 18.07 -23.92
C GLU A 64 -0.98 17.73 -22.45
N LYS A 65 0.22 18.04 -21.97
CA LYS A 65 0.61 17.84 -20.58
C LYS A 65 -0.21 18.71 -19.61
N ARG A 66 -0.55 19.94 -20.00
CA ARG A 66 -1.42 20.83 -19.20
C ARG A 66 -2.85 20.28 -19.11
N LEU A 67 -3.41 19.80 -20.24
CA LEU A 67 -4.73 19.18 -20.28
C LEU A 67 -4.82 17.92 -19.41
N TYR A 68 -3.80 17.05 -19.45
CA TYR A 68 -3.74 15.87 -18.58
C TYR A 68 -3.67 16.22 -17.09
N LEU A 69 -2.85 17.21 -16.72
CA LEU A 69 -2.74 17.66 -15.33
C LEU A 69 -4.02 18.33 -14.84
N GLN A 70 -4.69 19.11 -15.70
CA GLN A 70 -5.96 19.75 -15.38
C GLN A 70 -7.11 18.74 -15.23
N GLY A 71 -7.13 17.68 -16.05
CA GLY A 71 -8.07 16.57 -15.92
C GLY A 71 -7.88 15.79 -14.62
N LEU A 72 -6.64 15.56 -14.20
CA LEU A 72 -6.31 14.94 -12.91
C LEU A 72 -6.75 15.78 -11.71
N ASP A 73 -6.59 17.11 -11.78
CA ASP A 73 -7.02 18.02 -10.71
C ASP A 73 -8.56 18.11 -10.61
N GLN A 74 -9.26 18.07 -11.75
CA GLN A 74 -10.73 17.99 -11.80
C GLN A 74 -11.25 16.64 -11.27
N LEU A 75 -10.59 15.53 -11.63
CA LEU A 75 -10.87 14.22 -11.05
C LEU A 75 -10.65 14.25 -9.54
N ALA A 76 -9.56 14.83 -9.04
CA ALA A 76 -9.30 14.95 -7.61
C ALA A 76 -10.37 15.75 -6.84
N LYS A 77 -11.06 16.70 -7.49
CA LYS A 77 -12.17 17.47 -6.90
C LYS A 77 -13.51 16.74 -6.91
N ILE A 78 -13.75 15.88 -7.90
CA ILE A 78 -15.01 15.12 -8.06
C ILE A 78 -14.97 13.81 -7.28
N VAL A 79 -13.77 13.26 -7.12
CA VAL A 79 -13.53 12.00 -6.45
C VAL A 79 -13.75 12.17 -4.92
N PRO A 80 -14.75 11.51 -4.33
CA PRO A 80 -15.21 11.79 -2.97
C PRO A 80 -14.10 11.61 -1.93
N PRO A 81 -14.22 12.20 -0.73
CA PRO A 81 -13.22 12.11 0.34
C PRO A 81 -12.85 10.66 0.69
N LEU A 82 -13.72 9.68 0.46
CA LEU A 82 -13.42 8.25 0.62
C LEU A 82 -12.38 7.74 -0.37
N VAL A 83 -12.45 8.15 -1.63
CA VAL A 83 -11.42 7.80 -2.61
C VAL A 83 -10.18 8.64 -2.36
N ALA A 84 -10.30 9.88 -1.89
CA ALA A 84 -9.13 10.64 -1.42
C ALA A 84 -8.44 9.99 -0.21
N ILE A 85 -9.17 9.29 0.68
CA ILE A 85 -8.63 8.52 1.82
C ILE A 85 -8.05 7.18 1.35
N LEU A 86 -8.73 6.44 0.46
CA LEU A 86 -8.20 5.24 -0.20
C LEU A 86 -6.93 5.57 -0.99
N LEU A 87 -6.95 6.71 -1.70
CA LEU A 87 -5.80 7.31 -2.33
C LEU A 87 -4.80 7.66 -1.25
N LEU A 88 -5.06 8.45 -0.21
CA LEU A 88 -4.09 8.73 0.86
C LEU A 88 -3.45 7.45 1.48
N LYS A 89 -4.24 6.39 1.66
CA LYS A 89 -3.81 5.08 2.17
C LYS A 89 -2.93 4.31 1.17
N SER A 90 -3.15 4.50 -0.13
CA SER A 90 -2.34 3.93 -1.24
C SER A 90 -1.23 4.87 -1.77
N VAL A 91 -1.39 6.18 -1.58
CA VAL A 91 -0.66 7.34 -2.14
C VAL A 91 0.30 7.91 -1.11
N GLY A 92 0.12 7.63 0.19
CA GLY A 92 1.04 8.06 1.24
C GLY A 92 2.50 7.74 0.95
N ILE A 93 2.80 6.87 -0.04
CA ILE A 93 4.15 6.69 -0.59
C ILE A 93 4.27 6.78 -2.12
N PHE A 94 3.22 6.56 -2.91
CA PHE A 94 3.31 6.68 -4.37
C PHE A 94 3.11 8.13 -4.81
N SER A 95 3.99 9.01 -4.35
CA SER A 95 4.15 10.29 -5.03
C SER A 95 4.67 9.99 -6.43
N THR A 96 3.83 10.25 -7.44
CA THR A 96 4.25 10.22 -8.84
C THR A 96 5.46 11.13 -9.07
N GLN A 97 5.63 12.15 -8.24
CA GLN A 97 6.82 13.00 -8.22
C GLN A 97 8.06 12.26 -7.74
N ARG A 98 7.95 11.43 -6.69
CA ARG A 98 9.07 10.60 -6.22
C ARG A 98 9.43 9.53 -7.25
N LEU A 99 8.44 8.90 -7.88
CA LEU A 99 8.68 7.96 -8.96
C LEU A 99 9.37 8.65 -10.15
N ASP A 100 8.90 9.84 -10.54
CA ASP A 100 9.50 10.63 -11.62
C ASP A 100 10.93 11.08 -11.28
N HIS A 101 11.18 11.48 -10.03
CA HIS A 101 12.50 11.83 -9.51
C HIS A 101 13.48 10.66 -9.62
N VAL A 102 13.13 9.51 -9.03
CA VAL A 102 13.95 8.28 -9.06
C VAL A 102 14.23 7.83 -10.50
N LEU A 103 13.25 7.99 -11.40
CA LEU A 103 13.42 7.65 -12.81
C LEU A 103 14.29 8.64 -13.60
N LYS A 104 14.29 9.93 -13.22
CA LYS A 104 15.05 10.99 -13.90
C LYS A 104 16.51 11.02 -13.49
N GLU A 105 16.79 10.96 -12.20
CA GLU A 105 18.17 11.02 -11.70
C GLU A 105 18.97 9.78 -12.09
N GLY A 106 18.25 8.69 -12.33
CA GLY A 106 18.86 7.48 -12.83
C GLY A 106 19.80 6.82 -11.83
N ASN A 107 19.55 7.04 -10.54
CA ASN A 107 20.24 6.38 -9.45
C ASN A 107 19.62 4.97 -9.25
N GLU A 108 20.38 3.93 -9.56
CA GLU A 108 19.94 2.53 -9.39
C GLU A 108 19.66 2.21 -7.92
N GLU A 109 20.43 2.79 -7.00
CA GLU A 109 20.26 2.56 -5.57
C GLU A 109 18.93 3.11 -5.07
N GLU A 110 18.53 4.30 -5.52
CA GLU A 110 17.21 4.86 -5.20
C GLU A 110 16.07 4.05 -5.79
N TRP A 111 16.23 3.52 -7.00
CA TRP A 111 15.26 2.63 -7.62
C TRP A 111 15.05 1.36 -6.80
N ILE A 112 16.14 0.72 -6.37
CA ILE A 112 16.08 -0.48 -5.53
C ILE A 112 15.37 -0.17 -4.22
N ARG A 113 15.75 0.89 -3.52
CA ARG A 113 15.10 1.30 -2.26
C ARG A 113 13.61 1.58 -2.44
N PHE A 114 13.24 2.25 -3.53
CA PHE A 114 11.84 2.52 -3.86
C PHE A 114 11.05 1.24 -4.13
N ARG A 115 11.59 0.35 -4.98
CA ARG A 115 10.99 -0.95 -5.28
C ARG A 115 10.81 -1.79 -4.02
N ASP A 116 11.85 -1.91 -3.20
CA ASP A 116 11.83 -2.75 -2.00
C ASP A 116 10.81 -2.22 -0.98
N ALA A 117 10.67 -0.89 -0.86
CA ALA A 117 9.63 -0.28 -0.03
C ALA A 117 8.20 -0.61 -0.52
N ILE A 118 7.98 -0.70 -1.82
CA ILE A 118 6.67 -1.08 -2.40
C ILE A 118 6.41 -2.56 -2.21
N MET A 119 7.39 -3.40 -2.54
CA MET A 119 7.31 -4.85 -2.41
C MET A 119 7.07 -5.26 -0.96
N GLY A 120 7.73 -4.60 -0.01
CA GLY A 120 7.48 -4.83 1.42
C GLY A 120 6.02 -4.59 1.81
N ARG A 121 5.37 -3.56 1.26
CA ARG A 121 3.94 -3.30 1.53
C ARG A 121 3.01 -4.28 0.86
N VAL A 122 3.24 -4.57 -0.42
CA VAL A 122 2.45 -5.56 -1.16
C VAL A 122 2.54 -6.91 -0.47
N ASN A 123 3.72 -7.30 0.00
CA ASN A 123 3.90 -8.54 0.76
C ASN A 123 3.12 -8.53 2.08
N ASN A 124 3.20 -7.44 2.86
CA ASN A 124 2.43 -7.30 4.09
C ASN A 124 0.91 -7.38 3.83
N MET A 125 0.41 -6.73 2.77
CA MET A 125 -0.99 -6.80 2.39
C MET A 125 -1.41 -8.21 1.93
N ASN A 126 -0.55 -8.92 1.19
CA ASN A 126 -0.78 -10.32 0.80
C ASN A 126 -0.87 -11.26 2.01
N VAL A 127 -0.02 -11.05 3.03
CA VAL A 127 -0.10 -11.81 4.29
C VAL A 127 -1.45 -11.56 4.97
N VAL A 128 -1.87 -10.29 5.06
CA VAL A 128 -3.19 -9.93 5.64
C VAL A 128 -4.34 -10.54 4.82
N GLY A 129 -4.29 -10.45 3.49
CA GLY A 129 -5.29 -11.05 2.60
C GLY A 129 -5.37 -12.57 2.77
N SER A 130 -4.22 -13.24 2.90
CA SER A 130 -4.16 -14.69 3.15
C SER A 130 -4.76 -15.07 4.50
N LEU A 131 -4.47 -14.30 5.56
CA LEU A 131 -5.09 -14.48 6.88
C LEU A 131 -6.60 -14.31 6.85
N ILE A 132 -7.11 -13.33 6.09
CA ILE A 132 -8.55 -13.12 5.88
C ILE A 132 -9.17 -14.34 5.20
N ILE A 133 -8.55 -14.85 4.13
CA ILE A 133 -9.02 -16.05 3.41
C ILE A 133 -9.08 -17.25 4.35
N THR A 134 -7.99 -17.54 5.07
CA THR A 134 -7.93 -18.69 5.99
C THR A 134 -8.97 -18.56 7.09
N SER A 135 -9.10 -17.38 7.70
CA SER A 135 -10.08 -17.15 8.77
C SER A 135 -11.51 -17.34 8.26
N ALA A 136 -11.86 -16.74 7.13
CA ALA A 136 -13.19 -16.90 6.53
C ALA A 136 -13.47 -18.36 6.14
N ALA A 137 -12.48 -19.08 5.60
CA ALA A 137 -12.61 -20.49 5.27
C ALA A 137 -12.86 -21.36 6.51
N VAL A 138 -12.16 -21.08 7.63
CA VAL A 138 -12.40 -21.75 8.92
C VAL A 138 -13.81 -21.46 9.44
N PHE A 139 -14.29 -20.21 9.35
CA PHE A 139 -15.65 -19.87 9.74
C PHE A 139 -16.71 -20.58 8.89
N LEU A 140 -16.46 -20.76 7.60
CA LEU A 140 -17.37 -21.49 6.70
C LEU A 140 -17.35 -23.01 6.91
N SER A 141 -16.22 -23.58 7.32
CA SER A 141 -16.08 -25.03 7.49
C SER A 141 -16.44 -25.52 8.90
N THR A 142 -16.40 -24.65 9.90
CA THR A 142 -16.65 -25.01 11.30
C THR A 142 -18.12 -24.85 11.64
N ALA A 143 -18.73 -25.89 12.20
CA ALA A 143 -20.09 -25.81 12.74
C ALA A 143 -20.14 -24.78 13.89
N ALA A 144 -21.17 -23.92 13.88
CA ALA A 144 -21.36 -22.91 14.90
C ALA A 144 -21.46 -23.56 16.30
N PRO A 145 -20.55 -23.24 17.25
CA PRO A 145 -20.57 -23.87 18.56
C PRO A 145 -21.80 -23.50 19.39
N ASN A 146 -22.39 -22.31 19.14
CA ASN A 146 -23.63 -21.91 19.81
C ASN A 146 -24.48 -20.97 18.93
N PRO A 147 -25.61 -21.44 18.36
CA PRO A 147 -26.47 -20.62 17.50
C PRO A 147 -27.21 -19.50 18.25
N THR A 148 -27.30 -19.56 19.59
CA THR A 148 -27.94 -18.50 20.39
C THR A 148 -27.09 -17.23 20.45
N LEU A 149 -25.76 -17.37 20.36
CA LEU A 149 -24.83 -16.25 20.46
C LEU A 149 -24.67 -15.51 19.13
N ALA A 150 -24.50 -16.24 18.04
CA ALA A 150 -24.44 -15.70 16.69
C ALA A 150 -24.95 -16.74 15.69
N ASN A 151 -25.79 -16.29 14.77
CA ASN A 151 -26.36 -17.15 13.72
C ASN A 151 -25.47 -17.13 12.46
N TRP A 152 -24.36 -17.86 12.53
CA TRP A 152 -23.41 -17.99 11.43
C TRP A 152 -24.00 -18.69 10.19
N GLY A 153 -25.05 -19.49 10.38
CA GLY A 153 -25.76 -20.19 9.30
C GLY A 153 -26.75 -19.31 8.52
N SER A 154 -26.83 -18.01 8.83
CA SER A 154 -27.69 -17.11 8.04
C SER A 154 -27.19 -16.99 6.61
N HIS A 155 -28.11 -16.96 5.64
CA HIS A 155 -27.77 -16.79 4.22
C HIS A 155 -26.92 -15.54 3.97
N THR A 156 -27.24 -14.44 4.66
CA THR A 156 -26.51 -13.18 4.56
C THR A 156 -25.05 -13.33 4.99
N SER A 157 -24.79 -13.98 6.13
CA SER A 157 -23.42 -14.22 6.61
C SER A 157 -22.65 -15.14 5.68
N PHE A 158 -23.28 -16.21 5.19
CA PHE A 158 -22.64 -17.16 4.28
C PHE A 158 -22.22 -16.51 2.96
N ILE A 159 -23.12 -15.73 2.34
CA ILE A 159 -22.83 -14.98 1.10
C ILE A 159 -21.71 -13.96 1.36
N ALA A 160 -21.77 -13.22 2.46
CA ALA A 160 -20.77 -12.22 2.80
C ALA A 160 -19.38 -12.83 3.07
N PHE A 161 -19.28 -14.01 3.71
CA PHE A 161 -18.02 -14.74 3.83
C PHE A 161 -17.51 -15.26 2.48
N GLY A 162 -18.39 -15.75 1.61
CA GLY A 162 -18.03 -16.14 0.23
C GLY A 162 -17.45 -14.97 -0.56
N CYS A 163 -18.12 -13.81 -0.53
CA CYS A 163 -17.63 -12.57 -1.14
C CYS A 163 -16.28 -12.13 -0.54
N THR A 164 -16.11 -12.27 0.77
CA THR A 164 -14.83 -11.97 1.45
C THR A 164 -13.69 -12.81 0.88
N ILE A 165 -13.87 -14.14 0.81
CA ILE A 165 -12.84 -15.05 0.30
C ILE A 165 -12.52 -14.70 -1.16
N PHE A 166 -13.53 -14.50 -1.99
CA PHE A 166 -13.34 -14.18 -3.39
C PHE A 166 -12.57 -12.86 -3.59
N MET A 167 -12.98 -11.79 -2.91
CA MET A 167 -12.31 -10.48 -3.00
C MET A 167 -10.88 -10.55 -2.43
N ALA A 168 -10.67 -11.23 -1.30
CA ALA A 168 -9.34 -11.39 -0.73
C ALA A 168 -8.42 -12.21 -1.65
N MET A 169 -8.94 -13.26 -2.31
CA MET A 169 -8.18 -14.01 -3.31
C MET A 169 -7.79 -13.15 -4.51
N LEU A 170 -8.73 -12.36 -5.06
CA LEU A 170 -8.43 -11.42 -6.15
C LEU A 170 -7.38 -10.38 -5.74
N SER A 171 -7.45 -9.89 -4.50
CA SER A 171 -6.44 -9.02 -3.93
C SER A 171 -5.07 -9.72 -3.89
N VAL A 172 -4.95 -10.90 -3.29
CA VAL A 172 -3.67 -11.63 -3.19
C VAL A 172 -3.09 -11.93 -4.58
N LEU A 173 -3.93 -12.35 -5.54
CA LEU A 173 -3.51 -12.57 -6.92
C LEU A 173 -2.99 -11.29 -7.57
N ALA A 174 -3.67 -10.16 -7.40
CA ALA A 174 -3.19 -8.87 -7.89
C ALA A 174 -1.84 -8.49 -7.25
N GLY A 175 -1.67 -8.72 -5.95
CA GLY A 175 -0.41 -8.49 -5.25
C GLY A 175 0.72 -9.37 -5.77
N CYS A 176 0.46 -10.65 -6.03
CA CYS A 176 1.44 -11.56 -6.64
C CYS A 176 1.84 -11.13 -8.06
N LEU A 177 0.90 -10.66 -8.88
CA LEU A 177 1.18 -10.14 -10.22
C LEU A 177 2.04 -8.87 -10.17
N ILE A 178 1.78 -7.96 -9.22
CA ILE A 178 2.63 -6.80 -8.98
C ILE A 178 4.05 -7.25 -8.63
N SER A 179 4.17 -8.19 -7.70
CA SER A 179 5.48 -8.73 -7.28
C SER A 179 6.25 -9.37 -8.43
N TYR A 180 5.57 -10.13 -9.28
CA TYR A 180 6.15 -10.71 -10.48
C TYR A 180 6.67 -9.63 -11.45
N ILE A 181 5.85 -8.62 -11.74
CA ILE A 181 6.22 -7.52 -12.65
C ILE A 181 7.40 -6.70 -12.10
N PHE A 182 7.42 -6.42 -10.79
CA PHE A 182 8.52 -5.69 -10.16
C PHE A 182 9.83 -6.48 -10.11
N THR A 183 9.76 -7.81 -10.13
CA THR A 183 10.95 -8.67 -10.17
C THR A 183 11.61 -8.60 -11.55
N ASP A 184 10.82 -8.48 -12.61
CA ASP A 184 11.30 -8.37 -13.99
C ASP A 184 11.69 -6.93 -14.40
N LEU A 185 11.13 -5.92 -13.72
CA LEU A 185 11.41 -4.51 -13.99
C LEU A 185 12.81 -4.08 -13.54
N ARG A 186 13.74 -3.97 -14.49
CA ARG A 186 15.03 -3.28 -14.32
C ARG A 186 14.90 -1.77 -14.58
N ALA A 187 15.67 -0.95 -13.86
CA ALA A 187 15.63 0.50 -14.08
C ALA A 187 16.12 0.89 -15.49
N THR A 188 17.04 0.11 -16.04
CA THR A 188 17.56 0.28 -17.41
C THR A 188 16.47 0.16 -18.47
N ASP A 189 15.53 -0.78 -18.28
CA ASP A 189 14.46 -1.05 -19.26
C ASP A 189 13.40 0.04 -19.22
N LEU A 190 13.20 0.66 -18.06
CA LEU A 190 12.30 1.81 -17.90
C LEU A 190 12.82 3.06 -18.58
N ARG A 191 14.15 3.23 -18.74
CA ARG A 191 14.72 4.41 -19.42
C ARG A 191 14.68 4.32 -20.94
N ARG A 192 14.83 3.12 -21.50
CA ARG A 192 15.08 2.96 -22.95
C ARG A 192 13.84 3.15 -23.83
N ASP A 193 12.64 2.86 -23.31
CA ASP A 193 11.42 2.87 -24.12
C ASP A 193 10.30 3.68 -23.43
N ASN A 194 10.17 4.96 -23.79
CA ASN A 194 9.24 5.90 -23.15
C ASN A 194 7.76 5.48 -23.29
N ARG A 195 7.39 4.85 -24.41
CA ARG A 195 6.01 4.42 -24.65
C ARG A 195 5.67 3.18 -23.85
N ARG A 196 6.54 2.16 -23.85
CA ARG A 196 6.34 0.95 -23.01
C ARG A 196 6.44 1.27 -21.53
N ARG A 197 7.27 2.24 -21.13
CA ARG A 197 7.39 2.74 -19.74
C ARG A 197 6.04 3.20 -19.20
N SER A 198 5.36 4.09 -19.92
CA SER A 198 4.08 4.66 -19.47
C SER A 198 3.03 3.58 -19.27
N PHE A 199 2.96 2.60 -20.19
CA PHE A 199 2.05 1.47 -20.06
C PHE A 199 2.38 0.58 -18.86
N LYS A 200 3.66 0.22 -18.66
CA LYS A 200 4.08 -0.60 -17.51
C LYS A 200 3.80 0.08 -16.17
N ILE A 201 4.11 1.38 -16.05
CA ILE A 201 3.85 2.16 -14.84
C ILE A 201 2.34 2.26 -14.60
N ALA A 202 1.56 2.60 -15.62
CA ALA A 202 0.10 2.66 -15.51
C ALA A 202 -0.49 1.32 -15.06
N PHE A 203 0.02 0.22 -15.61
CA PHE A 203 -0.38 -1.14 -15.22
C PHE A 203 -0.05 -1.42 -13.75
N VAL A 204 1.19 -1.19 -13.31
CA VAL A 204 1.60 -1.37 -11.91
C VAL A 204 0.74 -0.55 -10.96
N VAL A 205 0.51 0.72 -11.26
CA VAL A 205 -0.33 1.62 -10.44
C VAL A 205 -1.78 1.12 -10.41
N THR A 206 -2.32 0.69 -11.54
CA THR A 206 -3.69 0.16 -11.63
C THR A 206 -3.85 -1.11 -10.80
N PHE A 207 -2.90 -2.05 -10.90
CA PHE A 207 -2.93 -3.28 -10.12
C PHE A 207 -2.75 -3.01 -8.62
N LEU A 208 -1.90 -2.05 -8.25
CA LEU A 208 -1.73 -1.66 -6.86
C LEU A 208 -3.02 -1.06 -6.26
N PHE A 209 -3.70 -0.22 -7.04
CA PHE A 209 -5.00 0.32 -6.67
C PHE A 209 -6.05 -0.79 -6.55
N LEU A 210 -6.10 -1.69 -7.53
CA LEU A 210 -7.02 -2.83 -7.55
C LEU A 210 -6.79 -3.78 -6.36
N HIS A 211 -5.53 -4.08 -6.05
CA HIS A 211 -5.11 -4.88 -4.90
C HIS A 211 -5.64 -4.29 -3.59
N THR A 212 -5.49 -2.98 -3.42
CA THR A 212 -5.94 -2.24 -2.24
C THR A 212 -7.47 -2.23 -2.14
N ILE A 213 -8.18 -1.94 -3.24
CA ILE A 213 -9.64 -1.92 -3.28
C ILE A 213 -10.22 -3.29 -2.93
N PHE A 214 -9.70 -4.36 -3.52
CA PHE A 214 -10.22 -5.70 -3.25
C PHE A 214 -9.94 -6.14 -1.81
N LEU A 215 -8.81 -5.74 -1.24
CA LEU A 215 -8.51 -6.03 0.17
C LEU A 215 -9.47 -5.28 1.10
N ASP A 216 -9.70 -3.99 0.84
CA ASP A 216 -10.61 -3.17 1.64
C ASP A 216 -12.07 -3.65 1.47
N ALA A 217 -12.48 -4.05 0.26
CA ALA A 217 -13.79 -4.65 0.01
C ALA A 217 -13.97 -5.98 0.75
N ALA A 218 -12.93 -6.84 0.78
CA ALA A 218 -12.95 -8.06 1.57
C ALA A 218 -13.10 -7.76 3.07
N LEU A 219 -12.40 -6.74 3.57
CA LEU A 219 -12.50 -6.32 4.97
C LEU A 219 -13.90 -5.78 5.31
N VAL A 220 -14.53 -5.00 4.43
CA VAL A 220 -15.91 -4.55 4.65
C VAL A 220 -16.87 -5.74 4.60
N SER A 221 -16.69 -6.65 3.66
CA SER A 221 -17.54 -7.84 3.51
C SER A 221 -17.47 -8.76 4.73
N ILE A 222 -16.28 -8.99 5.31
CA ILE A 222 -16.14 -9.83 6.51
C ILE A 222 -16.79 -9.18 7.73
N LEU A 223 -16.71 -7.84 7.84
CA LEU A 223 -17.41 -7.11 8.90
C LEU A 223 -18.93 -7.30 8.76
N ILE A 224 -19.48 -7.11 7.55
CA ILE A 224 -20.90 -7.35 7.28
C ILE A 224 -21.29 -8.78 7.65
N ALA A 225 -20.45 -9.78 7.33
CA ALA A 225 -20.71 -11.18 7.67
C ALA A 225 -20.81 -11.41 9.18
N ILE A 226 -19.86 -10.84 9.95
CA ILE A 226 -19.80 -10.95 11.41
C ILE A 226 -20.96 -10.20 12.06
N PHE A 227 -21.21 -8.95 11.67
CA PHE A 227 -22.31 -8.15 12.21
C PHE A 227 -23.66 -8.77 11.88
N GLY A 228 -23.84 -9.28 10.65
CA GLY A 228 -25.04 -10.01 10.25
C GLY A 228 -25.26 -11.25 11.11
N ALA A 229 -24.20 -12.01 11.38
CA ALA A 229 -24.29 -13.22 12.22
C ALA A 229 -24.68 -12.87 13.67
N VAL A 230 -24.06 -11.84 14.25
CA VAL A 230 -24.36 -11.38 15.62
C VAL A 230 -25.78 -10.81 15.72
N TRP A 231 -26.23 -10.06 14.71
CA TRP A 231 -27.55 -9.46 14.73
C TRP A 231 -28.67 -10.49 14.64
N GLY A 232 -28.43 -11.56 13.87
CA GLY A 232 -29.30 -12.73 13.79
C GLY A 232 -29.31 -13.60 15.06
N GLY A 233 -28.37 -13.40 15.99
CA GLY A 233 -28.36 -14.06 17.30
C GLY A 233 -29.37 -13.47 18.29
N SER A 234 -29.75 -14.25 19.31
CA SER A 234 -30.67 -13.81 20.38
C SER A 234 -29.94 -13.18 21.57
N SER A 235 -28.61 -13.37 21.68
CA SER A 235 -27.81 -12.83 22.78
C SER A 235 -27.67 -11.30 22.75
N LYS A 236 -28.16 -10.64 23.81
CA LYS A 236 -28.00 -9.18 24.02
C LYS A 236 -26.54 -8.79 24.24
N ILE A 237 -25.77 -9.64 24.91
CA ILE A 237 -24.35 -9.40 25.22
C ILE A 237 -23.52 -9.35 23.93
N ALA A 238 -23.77 -10.29 23.00
CA ALA A 238 -23.06 -10.32 21.72
C ALA A 238 -23.32 -9.04 20.90
N LYS A 239 -24.57 -8.57 20.88
CA LYS A 239 -24.95 -7.31 20.20
C LYS A 239 -24.28 -6.09 20.82
N ALA A 240 -24.25 -6.00 22.15
CA ALA A 240 -23.54 -4.91 22.84
C ALA A 240 -22.03 -4.93 22.55
N GLY A 241 -21.41 -6.11 22.57
CA GLY A 241 -20.01 -6.29 22.21
C GLY A 241 -19.71 -5.87 20.76
N ALA A 242 -20.57 -6.26 19.82
CA ALA A 242 -20.41 -5.86 18.42
C ALA A 242 -20.51 -4.34 18.23
N ILE A 243 -21.48 -3.68 18.87
CA ILE A 243 -21.61 -2.21 18.83
C ILE A 243 -20.35 -1.55 19.40
N LEU A 244 -19.85 -2.03 20.55
CA LEU A 244 -18.63 -1.49 21.16
C LEU A 244 -17.43 -1.64 20.21
N THR A 245 -17.25 -2.81 19.61
CA THR A 245 -16.19 -3.04 18.62
C THR A 245 -16.33 -2.10 17.42
N ALA A 246 -17.55 -1.91 16.90
CA ALA A 246 -17.79 -0.99 15.78
C ALA A 246 -17.40 0.46 16.12
N VAL A 247 -17.78 0.93 17.32
CA VAL A 247 -17.44 2.28 17.80
C VAL A 247 -15.93 2.43 17.97
N LEU A 248 -15.26 1.45 18.60
CA LEU A 248 -13.80 1.48 18.78
C LEU A 248 -13.06 1.46 17.43
N SER A 249 -13.49 0.63 16.48
CA SER A 249 -12.92 0.61 15.13
C SER A 249 -13.11 1.96 14.42
N PHE A 250 -14.31 2.56 14.52
CA PHE A 250 -14.57 3.87 13.95
C PHE A 250 -13.69 4.96 14.55
N LEU A 251 -13.54 4.99 15.88
CA LEU A 251 -12.67 5.95 16.56
C LEU A 251 -11.20 5.77 16.16
N LEU A 252 -10.74 4.53 16.00
CA LEU A 252 -9.38 4.25 15.56
C LEU A 252 -9.15 4.70 14.11
N ILE A 253 -10.11 4.47 13.21
CA ILE A 253 -10.05 4.96 11.83
C ILE A 253 -10.08 6.48 11.79
N ALA A 254 -10.94 7.13 12.57
CA ALA A 254 -11.03 8.58 12.66
C ALA A 254 -9.72 9.19 13.20
N CYS A 255 -9.15 8.60 14.26
CA CYS A 255 -7.86 9.00 14.81
C CYS A 255 -6.74 8.87 13.77
N TRP A 256 -6.70 7.75 13.04
CA TRP A 256 -5.73 7.53 11.97
C TRP A 256 -5.92 8.52 10.81
N ALA A 257 -7.16 8.83 10.43
CA ALA A 257 -7.46 9.82 9.41
C ALA A 257 -7.01 11.22 9.83
N VAL A 258 -7.31 11.64 11.06
CA VAL A 258 -6.86 12.93 11.61
C VAL A 258 -5.33 12.98 11.66
N PHE A 259 -4.69 11.95 12.20
CA PHE A 259 -3.23 11.86 12.26
C PHE A 259 -2.60 11.91 10.86
N GLY A 260 -3.19 11.21 9.89
CA GLY A 260 -2.80 11.27 8.49
C GLY A 260 -2.93 12.68 7.92
N THR A 261 -4.06 13.36 8.15
CA THR A 261 -4.21 14.75 7.68
C THR A 261 -3.21 15.70 8.32
N ILE A 262 -2.84 15.51 9.58
CA ILE A 262 -1.86 16.35 10.27
C ILE A 262 -0.44 16.08 9.74
N LEU A 263 -0.04 14.81 9.64
CA LEU A 263 1.30 14.45 9.17
C LEU A 263 1.54 14.75 7.69
N PHE A 264 0.50 14.58 6.86
CA PHE A 264 0.57 14.81 5.43
C PHE A 264 0.01 16.16 5.01
N SER A 265 -0.30 17.05 5.97
CA SER A 265 -0.59 18.44 5.64
C SER A 265 0.67 19.02 4.98
N PRO A 266 0.58 19.46 3.72
CA PRO A 266 1.73 20.04 3.04
C PRO A 266 2.22 21.22 3.87
N GLU A 267 3.52 21.24 4.16
CA GLU A 267 4.09 22.35 4.91
C GLU A 267 3.75 23.66 4.17
N PRO A 268 3.15 24.66 4.85
CA PRO A 268 2.70 25.87 4.18
C PRO A 268 3.90 26.50 3.47
N ARG A 269 3.76 26.66 2.14
CA ARG A 269 4.84 27.15 1.29
C ARG A 269 5.34 28.48 1.88
N PRO A 270 6.66 28.73 1.89
CA PRO A 270 7.22 29.97 2.41
C PRO A 270 6.69 31.22 1.67
N GLU A 271 6.16 31.07 0.45
CA GLU A 271 5.48 32.15 -0.28
C GLU A 271 4.14 32.55 0.35
N ASP A 272 3.37 31.59 0.87
CA ASP A 272 2.15 31.87 1.65
C ASP A 272 2.47 32.38 3.07
N ARG A 273 3.71 32.14 3.55
CA ARG A 273 4.25 32.81 4.75
C ARG A 273 4.73 34.24 4.50
N ARG A 274 4.46 34.82 3.33
CA ARG A 274 4.53 36.27 3.14
C ARG A 274 3.17 36.96 3.37
N PRO A 275 2.53 36.95 4.55
CA PRO A 275 1.41 37.85 4.80
C PRO A 275 1.85 39.03 5.69
N LEU A 276 1.12 40.13 5.55
CA LEU A 276 0.94 41.19 6.54
C LEU A 276 2.02 42.27 6.71
N ILE A 277 3.31 42.09 6.37
CA ILE A 277 4.25 43.23 6.48
C ILE A 277 3.87 44.37 5.51
N GLY A 278 3.44 44.02 4.29
CA GLY A 278 2.95 45.01 3.32
C GLY A 278 1.64 45.68 3.77
N GLU A 279 0.77 44.96 4.47
CA GLU A 279 -0.54 45.45 4.89
C GLU A 279 -0.49 46.27 6.20
N ILE A 280 0.50 46.00 7.07
CA ILE A 280 0.80 46.83 8.25
C ILE A 280 1.46 48.14 7.81
N ASN A 281 2.37 48.11 6.84
CA ASN A 281 2.98 49.34 6.30
C ASN A 281 1.97 50.21 5.55
N SER A 282 1.00 49.64 4.85
CA SER A 282 -0.05 50.43 4.19
C SER A 282 -1.05 51.03 5.18
N ARG A 283 -1.32 50.38 6.32
CA ARG A 283 -2.14 50.96 7.40
C ARG A 283 -1.45 52.06 8.19
N ASN A 284 -0.15 51.96 8.45
CA ASN A 284 0.60 52.99 9.17
C ASN A 284 0.89 54.23 8.32
N ALA A 285 0.82 54.15 6.99
CA ALA A 285 0.96 55.31 6.11
C ALA A 285 -0.32 56.18 6.01
N MET A 286 -1.44 55.73 6.58
CA MET A 286 -2.72 56.47 6.59
C MET A 286 -3.04 57.16 7.92
N VAL A 287 -2.14 57.10 8.90
CA VAL A 287 -2.23 57.80 10.21
C VAL A 287 -1.16 58.88 10.27
#